data_AF-A0A9P7SXJ5-F1
#
_entry.id   AF-A0A9P7SXJ5-F1
#
_cell.length_a   1.000
_cell.length_b   1.000
_cell.length_c   1.000
_cell.angle_alpha   90.00
_cell.angle_beta   90.00
_cell.angle_gamma   90.00
#
_symmetry.space_group_name_H-M   'P 1'
#
loop_
_entity.id
_entity.type
_entity.pdbx_description
1 polymer ?
#
loop_
_entity_poly.entity_id
_entity_poly.type
_entity_poly.pdbx_seq_one_letter_code
_entity_poly.pdbx_strand_id
1 'polypeptide(L)'
;MALLEYVFSPWAIPAVLGFVVFTYLFDYFVTFGHLRGIPSPFGAQFSNLWLLSVCRRGHRYKTVDECHAKLGKVIRIQPNHVSIADDEAIPVVYGHGNGLLKS
;
A
#
# COMPACT_ATOMS: atom_id res chain seq x y z
N MET A 1 38.71 -7.97 4.50
CA MET A 1 38.74 -7.55 5.91
C MET A 1 37.94 -6.26 6.12
N ALA A 2 38.24 -5.14 5.44
CA ALA A 2 37.54 -3.85 5.65
C ALA A 2 36.01 -3.87 5.43
N LEU A 3 35.50 -4.55 4.40
CA LEU A 3 34.04 -4.64 4.16
C LEU A 3 33.30 -5.46 5.23
N LEU A 4 33.95 -6.48 5.81
CA LEU A 4 33.35 -7.29 6.87
C LEU A 4 33.27 -6.51 8.19
N GLU A 5 34.28 -5.71 8.50
CA GLU A 5 34.26 -4.83 9.69
C GLU A 5 33.16 -3.77 9.62
N TYR A 6 32.87 -3.24 8.42
CA TYR A 6 31.77 -2.30 8.23
C TYR A 6 30.40 -2.93 8.47
N VAL A 7 30.20 -4.18 8.04
CA VAL A 7 28.97 -4.96 8.24
C VAL A 7 28.72 -5.26 9.73
N PHE A 8 29.77 -5.47 10.52
CA PHE A 8 29.66 -5.66 11.98
C PHE A 8 29.77 -4.35 12.78
N SER A 9 29.82 -3.19 12.12
CA SER A 9 29.86 -1.91 12.82
C SER A 9 28.49 -1.60 13.47
N PRO A 10 28.46 -0.89 14.61
CA PRO A 10 27.21 -0.42 15.21
C PRO A 10 26.34 0.42 14.26
N TRP A 11 26.92 0.99 13.22
CA TRP A 11 26.25 1.82 12.21
C TRP A 11 25.53 1.00 11.13
N ALA A 12 25.85 -0.29 10.99
CA ALA A 12 25.22 -1.15 9.98
C ALA A 12 23.71 -1.29 10.21
N ILE A 13 23.29 -1.47 11.47
CA ILE A 13 21.88 -1.63 11.84
C ILE A 13 21.05 -0.37 11.49
N PRO A 14 21.40 0.85 11.95
CA PRO A 14 20.64 2.05 11.59
C PRO A 14 20.71 2.35 10.09
N ALA A 15 21.83 2.04 9.41
CA ALA A 15 21.93 2.21 7.96
C ALA A 15 20.95 1.29 7.22
N VAL A 16 20.86 0.02 7.60
CA VAL A 16 19.91 -0.94 7.00
C VAL A 16 18.47 -0.54 7.30
N LEU A 17 18.14 -0.17 8.54
CA LEU A 17 16.81 0.31 8.90
C LEU A 17 16.44 1.58 8.13
N GLY A 18 17.37 2.54 8.02
CA GLY A 18 17.18 3.76 7.25
C GLY A 18 16.96 3.47 5.77
N PHE A 19 17.72 2.54 5.18
CA PHE A 19 17.54 2.11 3.80
C PHE A 19 16.17 1.46 3.57
N VAL A 20 15.73 0.57 4.47
CA VAL A 20 14.40 -0.05 4.39
C VAL A 20 13.28 0.98 4.53
N VAL A 21 13.38 1.93 5.45
CA VAL A 21 12.39 3.01 5.56
C VAL A 21 12.39 3.87 4.30
N PHE A 22 13.58 4.17 3.76
CA PHE A 22 13.73 4.94 2.54
C PHE A 22 13.04 4.28 1.35
N THR A 23 13.15 2.95 1.16
CA THR A 23 12.49 2.28 0.03
C THR A 23 10.96 2.42 0.10
N TYR A 24 10.35 2.21 1.27
CA TYR A 24 8.90 2.38 1.43
C TYR A 24 8.43 3.83 1.26
N LEU A 25 9.21 4.80 1.74
CA LEU A 25 8.90 6.22 1.55
C LEU A 25 9.07 6.64 0.09
N PHE A 26 10.12 6.16 -0.58
CA PHE A 26 10.35 6.42 -2.00
C PHE A 26 9.18 5.91 -2.83
N ASP A 27 8.69 4.70 -2.56
CA ASP A 27 7.50 4.17 -3.24
C ASP A 27 6.24 5.00 -2.98
N TYR A 28 6.05 5.49 -1.76
CA TYR A 28 4.90 6.33 -1.44
C TYR A 28 4.94 7.70 -2.15
N PHE A 29 6.10 8.36 -2.19
CA PHE A 29 6.24 9.71 -2.74
C PHE A 29 6.44 9.73 -4.26
N VAL A 30 7.18 8.76 -4.81
CA VAL A 30 7.61 8.74 -6.21
C VAL A 30 6.79 7.72 -7.00
N THR A 31 6.98 6.42 -6.75
CA THR A 31 6.39 5.33 -7.55
C THR A 31 4.86 5.41 -7.57
N PHE A 32 4.24 5.58 -6.40
CA PHE A 32 2.79 5.65 -6.20
C PHE A 32 2.34 7.06 -5.81
N GLY A 33 3.11 8.08 -6.20
CA GLY A 33 2.82 9.48 -5.93
C GLY A 33 1.45 9.94 -6.44
N HIS A 34 0.96 9.31 -7.53
CA HIS A 34 -0.35 9.54 -8.13
C HIS A 34 -1.53 9.01 -7.30
N LEU A 35 -1.29 8.11 -6.34
CA LEU A 35 -2.33 7.54 -5.45
C LEU A 35 -2.42 8.24 -4.09
N ARG A 36 -1.60 9.27 -3.82
CA ARG A 36 -1.54 9.94 -2.51
C ARG A 36 -2.80 10.72 -2.14
N GLY A 37 -3.61 11.11 -3.13
CA GLY A 37 -4.89 11.79 -2.89
C GLY A 37 -5.99 10.85 -2.39
N ILE A 38 -5.77 9.53 -2.44
CA ILE A 38 -6.79 8.54 -2.07
C ILE A 38 -6.70 8.26 -0.56
N PRO A 39 -7.80 8.40 0.20
CA PRO A 39 -7.84 8.06 1.63
C PRO A 39 -7.35 6.65 1.90
N SER A 40 -6.60 6.45 3.00
CA SER A 40 -6.01 5.15 3.34
C SER A 40 -6.02 4.93 4.85
N PRO A 41 -6.30 3.70 5.33
CA PRO A 41 -6.01 3.35 6.72
C PRO A 41 -4.50 3.44 6.97
N PHE A 42 -4.13 3.84 8.19
CA PHE A 42 -2.74 4.09 8.53
C PHE A 42 -1.85 2.86 8.27
N GLY A 43 -0.72 3.07 7.59
CA GLY A 43 0.24 2.04 7.21
C GLY A 43 -0.03 1.36 5.87
N ALA A 44 -1.28 1.33 5.38
CA ALA A 44 -1.64 0.68 4.13
C ALA A 44 -1.06 1.37 2.88
N GLN A 45 -0.93 2.70 2.92
CA GLN A 45 -0.29 3.48 1.86
C GLN A 45 1.22 3.26 1.71
N PHE A 46 1.89 2.76 2.75
CA PHE A 46 3.36 2.59 2.77
C PHE A 46 3.80 1.15 2.51
N SER A 47 3.04 0.15 2.98
CA SER A 47 3.42 -1.26 2.82
C SER A 47 2.22 -2.21 2.78
N ASN A 48 2.46 -3.43 2.31
CA ASN A 48 1.46 -4.51 2.33
C ASN A 48 1.20 -5.08 3.74
N LEU A 49 1.96 -4.66 4.75
CA LEU A 49 1.91 -5.25 6.09
C LEU A 49 0.58 -5.00 6.79
N TRP A 50 -0.05 -3.85 6.55
CA TRP A 50 -1.37 -3.56 7.09
C TRP A 50 -2.39 -4.61 6.62
N LEU A 51 -2.52 -4.79 5.31
CA LEU A 51 -3.48 -5.72 4.73
C LEU A 51 -3.14 -7.18 5.06
N LEU A 52 -1.85 -7.53 5.08
CA LEU A 52 -1.38 -8.84 5.52
C LEU A 52 -1.83 -9.14 6.96
N SER A 53 -1.68 -8.19 7.88
CA SER A 53 -2.12 -8.33 9.27
C SER A 53 -3.63 -8.53 9.38
N VAL A 54 -4.41 -7.75 8.63
CA VAL A 54 -5.88 -7.88 8.57
C VAL A 54 -6.29 -9.25 8.02
N CYS A 55 -5.68 -9.69 6.91
CA CYS A 55 -5.98 -10.97 6.29
C CYS A 55 -5.59 -12.15 7.19
N ARG A 56 -4.44 -12.07 7.86
CA ARG A 56 -3.98 -13.11 8.79
C ARG A 56 -4.89 -13.29 10.00
N ARG A 57 -5.69 -12.27 10.34
CA ARG A 57 -6.73 -12.34 11.37
C ARG A 57 -8.09 -12.81 10.84
N GLY A 58 -8.22 -13.08 9.54
CA GLY A 58 -9.47 -13.51 8.90
C GLY A 58 -10.52 -12.39 8.75
N HIS A 59 -10.16 -11.12 8.98
CA HIS A 59 -11.11 -10.02 9.06
C HIS A 59 -11.11 -9.09 7.83
N ARG A 60 -10.55 -9.52 6.70
CA ARG A 60 -10.40 -8.67 5.50
C ARG A 60 -11.71 -8.01 5.08
N TYR A 61 -12.75 -8.80 4.84
CA TYR A 61 -14.03 -8.29 4.35
C TYR A 61 -14.61 -7.23 5.31
N LYS A 62 -14.61 -7.54 6.62
CA LYS A 62 -15.16 -6.66 7.65
C LYS A 62 -14.34 -5.38 7.80
N THR A 63 -13.02 -5.48 7.91
CA THR A 63 -12.15 -4.31 8.11
C THR A 63 -12.17 -3.39 6.89
N VAL A 64 -12.18 -3.95 5.67
CA VAL A 64 -12.25 -3.14 4.45
C VAL A 64 -13.61 -2.44 4.33
N ASP A 65 -14.71 -3.13 4.66
CA ASP A 65 -16.05 -2.54 4.71
C ASP A 65 -16.14 -1.40 5.74
N GLU A 66 -15.63 -1.61 6.96
CA GLU A 66 -15.55 -0.56 7.99
C GLU A 66 -14.67 0.63 7.55
N CYS A 67 -13.62 0.39 6.76
CA CYS A 67 -12.80 1.46 6.21
C CYS A 67 -13.57 2.25 5.16
N HIS A 68 -14.33 1.58 4.28
CA HIS A 68 -15.20 2.27 3.31
C HIS A 68 -16.28 3.09 4.00
N ALA A 69 -16.88 2.58 5.07
CA ALA A 69 -17.86 3.31 5.87
C ALA A 69 -17.30 4.60 6.49
N LYS A 70 -15.98 4.65 6.79
CA LYS A 70 -15.31 5.79 7.43
C LYS A 70 -14.64 6.76 6.45
N LEU A 71 -14.01 6.23 5.41
CA LEU A 71 -13.12 6.97 4.52
C LEU A 71 -13.75 7.25 3.14
N GLY A 72 -14.88 6.60 2.83
CA GLY A 72 -15.64 6.78 1.60
C GLY A 72 -15.55 5.61 0.63
N LYS A 73 -16.15 5.80 -0.55
CA LYS A 73 -16.30 4.75 -1.57
C LYS A 73 -14.99 4.30 -2.22
N VAL A 74 -13.95 5.12 -2.20
CA VAL A 74 -12.64 4.81 -2.80
C VAL A 74 -11.54 4.95 -1.75
N ILE A 75 -10.87 3.84 -1.44
CA ILE A 75 -9.83 3.80 -0.42
C ILE A 75 -8.60 3.03 -0.91
N ARG A 76 -7.41 3.43 -0.45
CA ARG A 76 -6.16 2.73 -0.75
C ARG A 76 -5.83 1.73 0.35
N ILE A 77 -5.79 0.44 0.01
CA ILE A 77 -5.56 -0.66 0.97
C ILE A 77 -4.15 -1.25 0.93
N GLN A 78 -3.35 -0.89 -0.09
CA GLN A 78 -1.92 -1.21 -0.24
C GLN A 78 -1.21 -0.08 -0.99
N PRO A 79 0.14 -0.05 -1.08
CA PRO A 79 0.84 0.99 -1.84
C PRO A 79 0.37 1.08 -3.29
N ASN A 80 0.03 -0.03 -3.92
CA ASN A 80 -0.37 -0.10 -5.33
C ASN A 80 -1.79 -0.67 -5.52
N HIS A 81 -2.64 -0.65 -4.49
CA HIS A 81 -3.98 -1.24 -4.55
C HIS A 81 -5.03 -0.31 -3.96
N VAL A 82 -6.04 -0.01 -4.78
CA VAL A 82 -7.22 0.78 -4.42
C VAL A 82 -8.45 -0.14 -4.42
N SER A 83 -9.21 -0.07 -3.34
CA SER A 83 -10.52 -0.71 -3.20
C SER A 83 -11.60 0.30 -3.54
N ILE A 84 -12.56 -0.11 -4.37
CA ILE A 84 -13.67 0.72 -4.83
C ILE A 84 -14.98 0.01 -4.45
N ALA A 85 -15.80 0.70 -3.66
CA ALA A 85 -17.14 0.28 -3.25
C ALA A 85 -18.16 1.29 -3.81
N ASP A 86 -18.18 1.42 -5.13
CA ASP A 86 -19.08 2.30 -5.88
C ASP A 86 -19.69 1.55 -7.07
N ASP A 87 -21.01 1.51 -7.15
CA ASP A 87 -21.74 0.83 -8.23
C ASP A 87 -21.55 1.54 -9.57
N GLU A 88 -21.47 2.87 -9.55
CA GLU A 88 -21.19 3.69 -10.74
C GLU A 88 -19.80 3.44 -11.34
N ALA A 89 -18.85 2.92 -10.56
CA ALA A 89 -17.51 2.61 -11.03
C ALA A 89 -17.41 1.28 -11.80
N ILE A 90 -18.39 0.38 -11.65
CA ILE A 90 -18.40 -0.93 -12.33
C ILE A 90 -18.29 -0.80 -13.86
N PRO A 91 -19.13 0.01 -14.56
CA PRO A 91 -19.01 0.17 -16.01
C PRO A 91 -17.74 0.93 -16.41
N VAL A 92 -17.14 1.73 -15.53
CA VAL A 92 -15.88 2.43 -15.82
C VAL A 92 -14.71 1.44 -15.79
N VAL A 93 -14.64 0.60 -14.77
CA VAL A 93 -13.54 -0.36 -14.57
C VAL A 93 -13.69 -1.60 -15.46
N TYR A 94 -14.91 -2.12 -15.60
CA TYR A 94 -15.20 -3.38 -16.30
C TYR A 94 -15.95 -3.20 -17.63
N GLY A 95 -16.29 -1.97 -18.03
CA GLY A 95 -16.98 -1.71 -19.29
C GLY A 95 -16.14 -2.01 -20.53
N HIS A 96 -16.81 -2.39 -21.62
CA HIS A 96 -16.16 -2.64 -22.90
C HIS A 96 -15.64 -1.35 -23.53
N GLY A 97 -14.43 -1.39 -24.09
CA GLY A 97 -13.86 -0.28 -24.86
C GLY A 97 -13.09 0.77 -24.04
N ASN A 98 -12.99 0.63 -22.72
CA ASN A 98 -12.34 1.61 -21.83
C ASN A 98 -10.81 1.51 -21.78
N GLY A 99 -10.18 0.66 -22.61
CA GLY A 99 -8.72 0.50 -22.65
C GLY A 99 -8.09 -0.20 -21.44
N LEU A 100 -8.90 -0.62 -20.45
CA LEU A 100 -8.44 -1.42 -19.32
C LEU A 100 -8.39 -2.90 -19.71
N LEU A 101 -7.22 -3.54 -19.52
CA LEU A 101 -7.06 -4.97 -19.72
C LEU A 101 -7.73 -5.73 -18.58
N LYS A 102 -8.48 -6.78 -18.93
CA LYS A 102 -9.01 -7.73 -17.96
C LYS A 102 -7.85 -8.60 -17.46
N SER A 103 -7.49 -8.48 -16.18
CA SER A 103 -6.49 -9.35 -15.52
C SER A 103 -7.15 -10.51 -14.80
#